data_AF-A0A925U0B7-F1
#
_entry.id   AF-A0A925U0B7-F1
#
_cell.length_a   1.000
_cell.length_b   1.000
_cell.length_c   1.000
_cell.angle_alpha   90.00
_cell.angle_beta   90.00
_cell.angle_gamma   90.00
#
_symmetry.space_group_name_H-M   'P 1'
#
loop_
_entity.id
_entity.type
_entity.pdbx_description
1 polymer ?
#
loop_
_entity_poly.entity_id
_entity_poly.type
_entity_poly.pdbx_seq_one_letter_code
_entity_poly.pdbx_strand_id
1 'polypeptide(L)' 'ALRPATHPSHLNVAQALDWVKRLKPRRTILTHMHMDLDYDRLKGELPEGVEPAYDGMVIDLSPAS' A
#
# COMPACT_ATOMS: atom_id res chain seq x y z
N ALA A 1 3.48 6.94 10.55
CA ALA A 1 2.54 6.52 9.50
C ALA A 1 3.21 6.56 8.12
N LEU A 2 2.75 5.73 7.18
CA LEU A 2 3.16 5.70 5.77
C LEU A 2 2.80 7.03 5.13
N ARG A 3 3.75 7.64 4.44
CA ARG A 3 3.61 8.96 3.79
C ARG A 3 4.67 9.12 2.70
N PRO A 4 4.62 10.17 1.86
CA PRO A 4 5.62 10.36 0.81
C PRO A 4 7.03 10.66 1.36
N ALA A 5 7.12 11.47 2.41
CA ALA A 5 8.38 11.82 3.06
C ALA A 5 8.94 10.67 3.90
N THR A 6 10.26 10.57 3.99
CA THR A 6 10.94 9.58 4.85
C THR A 6 10.63 9.78 6.34
N HIS A 7 10.74 8.70 7.11
CA HIS A 7 10.60 8.73 8.56
C HIS A 7 11.54 7.69 9.20
N PRO A 8 12.15 7.96 10.35
CA PRO A 8 13.08 7.02 11.00
C PRO A 8 12.44 5.67 11.36
N SER A 9 11.15 5.67 11.71
CA SER A 9 10.48 4.47 12.24
C SER A 9 9.48 3.82 11.29
N HIS A 10 9.25 4.40 10.11
CA HIS A 10 8.26 3.89 9.15
C HIS A 10 8.77 4.02 7.73
N LEU A 11 8.40 3.07 6.89
CA LEU A 11 8.61 3.18 5.46
C LEU A 11 7.83 4.39 4.91
N ASN A 12 8.38 5.02 3.87
CA ASN A 12 7.61 5.85 2.98
C ASN A 12 7.02 5.02 1.82
N VAL A 13 6.18 5.62 0.99
CA VAL A 13 5.51 4.92 -0.13
C VAL A 13 6.52 4.28 -1.09
N ALA A 14 7.58 5.02 -1.47
CA ALA A 14 8.60 4.51 -2.39
C ALA A 14 9.33 3.28 -1.82
N GLN A 15 9.72 3.31 -0.55
CA GLN A 15 10.37 2.20 0.13
C GLN A 15 9.44 0.99 0.24
N ALA A 16 8.15 1.20 0.50
CA ALA A 16 7.17 0.12 0.49
C ALA A 16 7.05 -0.52 -0.89
N LEU A 17 6.99 0.28 -1.96
CA LEU A 17 6.95 -0.22 -3.34
C LEU A 17 8.23 -0.96 -3.75
N ASP A 18 9.39 -0.55 -3.25
CA ASP A 18 10.64 -1.28 -3.48
C ASP A 18 10.61 -2.67 -2.84
N TRP A 19 9.98 -2.83 -1.67
CA TRP A 19 9.72 -4.15 -1.09
C TRP A 19 8.74 -4.97 -1.91
N VAL A 20 7.67 -4.36 -2.43
CA VAL A 20 6.71 -5.04 -3.33
C VAL A 20 7.43 -5.61 -4.56
N LYS A 21 8.32 -4.83 -5.19
CA LYS A 21 9.11 -5.29 -6.34
C LYS A 21 10.01 -6.49 -6.01
N ARG A 22 10.56 -6.54 -4.80
CA ARG A 22 11.43 -7.64 -4.33
C ARG A 22 10.63 -8.90 -4.01
N LEU A 23 9.52 -8.74 -3.29
CA LEU A 23 8.70 -9.86 -2.79
C LEU A 23 7.74 -10.42 -3.84
N LYS A 24 7.35 -9.61 -4.83
CA LYS A 24 6.42 -9.96 -5.91
C LYS A 24 5.12 -10.62 -5.42
N PRO A 25 4.41 -10.02 -4.43
CA PRO A 25 3.14 -10.55 -3.98
C PRO A 25 2.08 -10.47 -5.09
N ARG A 26 1.07 -11.35 -5.03
CA ARG A 26 -0.08 -11.31 -5.95
C ARG A 26 -0.94 -10.05 -5.78
N ARG A 27 -1.06 -9.55 -4.54
CA ARG A 27 -1.82 -8.36 -4.16
C ARG A 27 -1.16 -7.72 -2.94
N THR A 28 -1.04 -6.41 -2.94
CA THR A 28 -0.49 -5.62 -1.83
C THR A 28 -1.52 -4.60 -1.37
N ILE A 29 -1.72 -4.51 -0.06
CA ILE A 29 -2.62 -3.54 0.56
C ILE A 29 -1.80 -2.68 1.52
N LEU A 30 -1.70 -1.38 1.23
CA LEU A 30 -0.94 -0.43 2.04
C LEU A 30 -1.75 0.05 3.23
N THR A 31 -1.19 0.02 4.44
CA THR A 31 -1.88 0.40 5.69
C THR A 31 -1.05 1.35 6.55
N HIS A 32 -1.60 1.77 7.69
CA HIS A 32 -0.98 2.69 8.65
C HIS A 32 -0.59 4.03 7.98
N MET A 33 -1.52 4.57 7.17
CA MET A 33 -1.31 5.75 6.31
C MET A 33 -1.47 7.06 7.08
N HIS A 34 -0.66 8.05 6.71
CA HIS A 34 -0.77 9.40 7.24
C HIS A 34 -1.83 10.18 6.44
N MET A 35 -2.37 11.25 7.03
CA MET A 35 -3.37 12.10 6.38
C MET A 35 -2.91 12.77 5.08
N ASP A 36 -1.60 12.83 4.83
CA ASP A 36 -1.04 13.36 3.56
C ASP A 36 -1.31 12.45 2.36
N LEU A 37 -1.77 11.22 2.60
CA LEU A 37 -2.10 10.24 1.56
C LEU A 37 -3.61 10.20 1.37
N ASP A 38 -4.11 11.06 0.48
CA ASP A 38 -5.48 10.94 -0.03
C ASP A 38 -5.69 9.60 -0.75
N TYR A 39 -6.81 8.94 -0.48
CA TYR A 39 -7.07 7.57 -0.94
C TYR A 39 -7.16 7.49 -2.46
N ASP A 40 -8.01 8.30 -3.08
CA ASP A 40 -8.29 8.22 -4.52
C ASP A 40 -7.08 8.64 -5.34
N ARG A 41 -6.40 9.70 -4.89
CA ARG A 41 -5.14 10.12 -5.49
C ARG A 41 -4.08 9.04 -5.40
N LEU A 42 -3.85 8.48 -4.20
CA LEU A 42 -2.83 7.45 -4.02
C LEU A 42 -3.15 6.22 -4.87
N LYS A 43 -4.41 5.76 -4.88
CA LYS A 43 -4.85 4.62 -5.68
C LYS A 43 -4.59 4.81 -7.17
N GLY A 44 -4.73 6.04 -7.70
CA GLY A 44 -4.41 6.36 -9.08
C GLY A 44 -2.91 6.41 -9.41
N GLU A 45 -2.05 6.62 -8.41
CA GLU A 45 -0.59 6.68 -8.56
C GLU A 45 0.10 5.31 -8.35
N LEU A 46 -0.57 4.38 -7.65
CA LEU A 46 -0.02 3.06 -7.33
C LEU A 46 0.01 2.11 -8.55
N PRO A 47 1.02 1.24 -8.65
CA PRO A 47 1.09 0.23 -9.70
C PRO A 47 -0.01 -0.82 -9.55
N GLU A 48 -0.30 -1.54 -10.64
CA GLU A 48 -1.26 -2.65 -10.64
C GLU A 48 -0.94 -3.67 -9.53
N GLY A 49 -1.98 -4.13 -8.84
CA GLY A 49 -1.84 -5.07 -7.73
C GLY A 49 -1.45 -4.44 -6.39
N VAL A 50 -1.32 -3.11 -6.31
CA VAL A 50 -1.11 -2.37 -5.05
C VAL A 50 -2.25 -1.37 -4.83
N GLU A 51 -2.86 -1.38 -3.64
CA GLU A 51 -3.94 -0.44 -3.31
C GLU A 51 -3.86 0.04 -1.85
N PRO A 52 -4.43 1.21 -1.53
CA PRO A 52 -4.55 1.64 -0.14
C PRO A 52 -5.64 0.81 0.58
N ALA A 53 -5.39 0.50 1.85
CA ALA A 53 -6.43 -0.01 2.75
C ALA A 53 -7.44 1.09 3.09
N TYR A 54 -8.62 0.67 3.53
CA TYR A 54 -9.62 1.53 4.13
C TYR A 54 -10.26 0.80 5.31
N ASP A 55 -10.85 1.56 6.23
CA ASP A 55 -11.51 0.99 7.40
C ASP A 55 -12.71 0.13 6.98
N GLY A 56 -12.77 -1.10 7.50
CA GLY A 56 -13.78 -2.09 7.09
C GLY A 56 -13.46 -2.86 5.81
N MET A 57 -12.27 -2.71 5.24
CA MET A 57 -11.85 -3.53 4.10
C MET A 57 -11.84 -5.02 4.44
N VAL A 58 -12.54 -5.82 3.62
CA VAL A 58 -12.58 -7.28 3.73
C VAL A 58 -11.70 -7.88 2.63
N ILE A 59 -10.85 -8.83 3.01
CA ILE A 59 -9.93 -9.51 2.09
C ILE A 59 -10.29 -10.98 2.05
N ASP A 60 -10.68 -11.47 0.87
CA ASP A 60 -10.82 -12.90 0.62
C ASP A 60 -9.45 -13.52 0.33
N LEU A 61 -9.11 -14.58 1.06
CA LEU A 61 -7.88 -15.34 0.93
C LEU A 61 -8.09 -16.67 0.19
N SER A 62 -9.32 -16.94 -0.25
CA SER A 62 -9.63 -18.11 -1.06
C SER A 62 -8.72 -18.14 -2.30
N PRO A 63 -8.13 -19.29 -2.64
CA PRO A 63 -7.32 -19.42 -3.84
C PRO A 63 -8.16 -19.08 -5.08
N ALA A 64 -7.55 -18.42 -6.06
CA ALA A 64 -8.19 -18.22 -7.36
C ALA A 64 -8.47 -19.61 -7.97
N SER A 65 -9.71 -19.82 -8.42
CA SER A 65 -10.13 -21.04 -9.12
C SER A 65 -9.37 -21.21 -10.43
#